data_AF-A0A2Z6N6L3-F1
#
_entry.id   AF-A0A2Z6N6L3-F1
#
_cell.length_a   1.000
_cell.length_b   1.000
_cell.length_c   1.000
_cell.angle_alpha   90.00
_cell.angle_beta   90.00
_cell.angle_gamma   90.00
#
_symmetry.space_group_name_H-M   'P 1'
#
loop_
_entity.id
_entity.type
_entity.pdbx_description
1 polymer ?
#
loop_
_entity_poly.entity_id
_entity_poly.type
_entity_poly.pdbx_seq_one_letter_code
_entity_poly.pdbx_strand_id
1 'polypeptide(L)'
;MAFKLKEKLRNLKIELKSWNKKVFGDLDCRIGLVIEEIQGFDLLAESRTLALEEINSRSKAFATLWGLMRAKEINLVQRSRSRWLKEGDANTSFFHASIKSRDGSKTCLRCVRRLSNSLRNAPLSLGSIALR
;
A
#
# COMPACT_ATOMS: atom_id res chain seq x y z
N MET A 1 5.96 44.47 -2.37
CA MET A 1 6.72 43.33 -1.77
C MET A 1 6.10 41.95 -2.00
N ALA A 2 4.77 41.79 -2.10
CA ALA A 2 4.11 40.49 -2.29
C ALA A 2 4.42 39.77 -3.62
N PHE A 3 4.62 40.52 -4.72
CA PHE A 3 4.88 39.94 -6.05
C PHE A 3 6.23 39.19 -6.13
N LYS A 4 7.31 39.77 -5.57
CA LYS A 4 8.64 39.12 -5.53
C LYS A 4 8.62 37.79 -4.77
N LEU A 5 7.84 37.69 -3.69
CA LEU A 5 7.73 36.45 -2.91
C LEU A 5 6.97 35.37 -3.69
N LYS A 6 5.85 35.74 -4.33
CA LYS A 6 5.05 34.82 -5.17
C LYS A 6 5.88 34.20 -6.28
N GLU A 7 6.73 34.99 -6.93
CA GLU A 7 7.58 34.55 -8.03
C GLU A 7 8.70 33.61 -7.56
N LYS A 8 9.36 33.94 -6.43
CA LYS A 8 10.34 33.04 -5.79
C LYS A 8 9.73 31.70 -5.40
N LEU A 9 8.52 31.69 -4.82
CA LEU A 9 7.80 30.46 -4.47
C LEU A 9 7.38 29.65 -5.70
N ARG A 10 7.03 30.32 -6.81
CA ARG A 10 6.74 29.65 -8.08
C ARG A 10 7.97 28.94 -8.63
N ASN A 11 9.13 29.60 -8.62
CA ASN A 11 10.38 29.00 -9.09
C ASN A 11 10.77 27.82 -8.22
N LEU A 12 10.70 27.98 -6.89
CA LEU A 12 10.94 26.88 -5.95
C LEU A 12 10.01 25.68 -6.21
N LYS A 13 8.72 25.93 -6.46
CA LYS A 13 7.75 24.87 -6.79
C LYS A 13 8.13 24.10 -8.05
N ILE A 14 8.65 24.78 -9.07
CA ILE A 14 9.07 24.14 -10.34
C ILE A 14 10.29 23.27 -10.09
N GLU A 15 11.30 23.79 -9.39
CA GLU A 15 12.50 23.03 -9.02
C GLU A 15 12.15 21.81 -8.17
N LEU A 16 11.25 21.96 -7.20
CA LEU A 16 10.82 20.85 -6.35
C LEU A 16 10.07 19.76 -7.14
N LYS A 17 9.29 20.14 -8.15
CA LYS A 17 8.64 19.19 -9.07
C LYS A 17 9.67 18.46 -9.94
N SER A 18 10.66 19.18 -10.45
CA SER A 18 11.77 18.61 -11.23
C SER A 18 12.57 17.62 -10.38
N TRP A 19 12.92 18.02 -9.16
CA TRP A 19 13.60 17.16 -8.18
C TRP A 19 12.79 15.92 -7.83
N ASN A 20 11.49 16.06 -7.56
CA ASN A 20 10.63 14.91 -7.28
C ASN A 20 10.58 13.93 -8.47
N LYS A 21 10.49 14.43 -9.70
CA LYS A 21 10.54 13.58 -10.91
C LYS A 21 11.90 12.92 -11.10
N LYS A 22 13.01 13.57 -10.72
CA LYS A 22 14.36 13.00 -10.83
C LYS A 22 14.68 11.97 -9.74
N VAL A 23 14.25 12.22 -8.50
CA VAL A 23 14.63 11.41 -7.33
C VAL A 23 13.64 10.28 -7.04
N PHE A 24 12.34 10.59 -7.00
CA PHE A 24 11.32 9.57 -6.82
C PHE A 24 10.95 8.89 -8.13
N GLY A 25 11.21 9.54 -9.27
CA GLY A 25 10.84 9.01 -10.57
C GLY A 25 9.34 8.88 -10.74
N ASP A 26 8.96 8.15 -11.79
CA ASP A 26 7.66 7.51 -11.83
C ASP A 26 7.78 6.15 -11.13
N LEU A 27 7.37 6.11 -9.85
CA LEU A 27 7.34 4.86 -9.07
C LEU A 27 6.57 3.77 -9.82
N ASP A 28 5.56 4.15 -10.60
CA ASP A 28 4.76 3.22 -11.39
C ASP A 28 5.59 2.62 -12.53
N CYS A 29 6.41 3.42 -13.22
CA CYS A 29 7.35 2.90 -14.23
C CYS A 29 8.37 1.94 -13.60
N ARG A 30 8.94 2.28 -12.44
CA ARG A 30 9.94 1.41 -11.78
C ARG A 30 9.34 0.11 -11.29
N ILE A 31 8.12 0.14 -10.76
CA ILE A 31 7.35 -1.06 -10.42
C ILE A 31 7.09 -1.89 -11.68
N GLY A 32 6.69 -1.26 -12.78
CA GLY A 32 6.47 -1.93 -14.07
C GLY A 32 7.70 -2.69 -14.55
N LEU A 33 8.87 -2.03 -14.56
CA LEU A 33 10.13 -2.65 -14.99
C LEU A 33 10.50 -3.87 -14.12
N VAL A 34 10.34 -3.78 -12.81
CA VAL A 34 10.64 -4.91 -11.90
C VAL A 34 9.64 -6.05 -12.09
N ILE A 35 8.37 -5.74 -12.39
CA ILE A 35 7.37 -6.75 -12.71
C ILE A 35 7.72 -7.45 -14.03
N GLU A 36 8.12 -6.71 -15.07
CA GLU A 36 8.57 -7.28 -16.35
C GLU A 36 9.79 -8.19 -16.16
N GLU A 37 10.75 -7.79 -15.32
CA GLU A 37 11.91 -8.63 -14.98
C GLU A 37 11.49 -9.94 -14.30
N ILE A 38 10.57 -9.88 -13.32
CA ILE A 38 10.02 -11.07 -12.65
C ILE A 38 9.28 -11.96 -13.66
N GLN A 39 8.48 -11.38 -14.55
CA GLN A 39 7.77 -12.11 -15.60
C GLN A 39 8.75 -12.81 -16.56
N GLY A 40 9.88 -12.17 -16.89
CA GLY A 40 10.95 -12.78 -17.65
C GLY A 40 11.49 -14.05 -16.98
N PHE A 41 11.72 -14.02 -15.66
CA PHE A 41 12.13 -15.20 -14.90
C PHE A 41 11.02 -16.27 -14.82
N ASP A 42 9.75 -15.87 -14.75
CA ASP A 42 8.62 -16.81 -14.71
C ASP A 42 8.48 -17.56 -16.04
N LEU A 43 8.63 -16.87 -17.18
CA LEU A 43 8.63 -17.49 -18.51
C LEU A 43 9.81 -18.47 -18.67
N LEU A 44 10.99 -18.11 -18.16
CA LEU A 44 12.14 -19.03 -18.16
C LEU A 44 11.86 -20.26 -17.30
N ALA A 45 11.20 -20.10 -16.16
CA ALA A 45 10.81 -21.19 -15.27
C ALA A 45 9.80 -22.17 -15.90
N GLU A 46 8.91 -21.67 -16.76
CA GLU A 46 7.97 -22.51 -17.53
C GLU A 46 8.69 -23.35 -18.59
N SER A 47 9.75 -22.80 -19.20
CA SER A 47 10.52 -23.49 -20.24
C SER A 47 11.55 -24.47 -19.68
N ARG A 48 12.19 -24.15 -18.54
CA ARG A 48 13.26 -24.94 -17.94
C ARG A 48 13.33 -24.73 -16.42
N THR A 49 13.95 -25.66 -15.71
CA THR A 49 14.30 -25.46 -14.30
C THR A 49 15.32 -24.32 -14.16
N LEU A 50 15.00 -23.32 -13.35
CA LEU A 50 15.87 -22.18 -13.07
C LEU A 50 17.14 -22.61 -12.33
N ALA A 51 18.28 -22.00 -12.66
CA ALA A 51 19.50 -22.16 -11.90
C ALA A 51 19.41 -21.42 -10.56
N LEU A 52 20.21 -21.83 -9.56
CA LEU A 52 20.21 -21.22 -8.23
C LEU A 52 20.47 -19.69 -8.27
N GLU A 53 21.32 -19.23 -9.19
CA GLU A 53 21.61 -17.80 -9.36
C GLU A 53 20.41 -17.02 -9.92
N GLU A 54 19.64 -17.63 -10.83
CA GLU A 54 18.42 -17.03 -11.39
C GLU A 54 17.32 -16.97 -10.32
N ILE A 55 17.21 -18.00 -9.47
CA ILE A 55 16.29 -18.02 -8.32
C ILE A 55 16.64 -16.90 -7.32
N ASN A 56 17.93 -16.73 -7.02
CA ASN A 56 18.39 -15.63 -6.15
C ASN A 56 18.10 -14.26 -6.75
N SER A 57 18.29 -14.11 -8.07
CA SER A 57 18.01 -12.87 -8.79
C SER A 57 16.51 -12.54 -8.80
N ARG A 58 15.66 -13.53 -9.05
CA ARG A 58 14.20 -13.41 -8.93
C ARG A 58 13.77 -13.00 -7.52
N SER A 59 14.35 -13.62 -6.49
CA SER A 59 14.05 -13.27 -5.08
C SER A 59 14.45 -11.83 -4.75
N LYS A 60 15.61 -11.37 -5.22
CA LYS A 60 16.03 -9.96 -5.10
C LYS A 60 15.05 -9.03 -5.81
N ALA A 61 14.63 -9.35 -7.04
CA ALA A 61 13.64 -8.57 -7.78
C ALA A 61 12.33 -8.46 -6.99
N PHE A 62 11.81 -9.55 -6.42
CA PHE A 62 10.65 -9.50 -5.54
C PHE A 62 10.86 -8.62 -4.31
N ALA A 63 12.01 -8.72 -3.62
CA ALA A 63 12.30 -7.87 -2.48
C ALA A 63 12.30 -6.37 -2.85
N THR A 64 12.85 -6.03 -4.02
CA THR A 64 12.81 -4.65 -4.53
C THR A 64 11.38 -4.20 -4.87
N LEU A 65 10.56 -5.07 -5.46
CA LEU A 65 9.16 -4.80 -5.75
C LEU A 65 8.39 -4.49 -4.47
N TRP A 66 8.55 -5.29 -3.42
CA TRP A 66 7.93 -5.05 -2.11
C TRP A 66 8.30 -3.68 -1.54
N GLY A 67 9.58 -3.31 -1.59
CA GLY A 67 10.06 -2.00 -1.17
C GLY A 67 9.41 -0.85 -1.95
N LEU A 68 9.28 -0.99 -3.27
CA LEU A 68 8.65 0.01 -4.14
C LEU A 68 7.14 0.12 -3.89
N MET A 69 6.45 -1.00 -3.70
CA MET A 69 5.02 -1.00 -3.35
C MET A 69 4.77 -0.30 -2.01
N ARG A 70 5.63 -0.54 -1.02
CA ARG A 70 5.53 0.14 0.28
C ARG A 70 5.76 1.64 0.15
N ALA A 71 6.74 2.06 -0.64
CA ALA A 71 6.98 3.48 -0.93
C ALA A 71 5.77 4.14 -1.63
N LYS A 72 5.14 3.44 -2.58
CA LYS A 72 3.92 3.89 -3.27
C LYS A 72 2.73 4.04 -2.31
N GLU A 73 2.53 3.08 -1.41
CA GLU A 73 1.49 3.16 -0.38
C GLU A 73 1.70 4.39 0.52
N ILE A 74 2.92 4.60 1.01
CA ILE A 74 3.27 5.77 1.82
C ILE A 74 3.00 7.06 1.02
N ASN A 75 3.39 7.11 -0.25
CA ASN A 75 3.13 8.26 -1.11
C ASN A 75 1.62 8.57 -1.22
N LEU A 76 0.79 7.54 -1.42
CA LEU A 76 -0.67 7.70 -1.48
C LEU A 76 -1.26 8.24 -0.18
N VAL A 77 -0.79 7.75 0.97
CA VAL A 77 -1.19 8.27 2.29
C VAL A 77 -0.77 9.73 2.47
N GLN A 78 0.43 10.09 2.04
CA GLN A 78 0.88 11.49 2.11
C GLN A 78 0.04 12.40 1.20
N ARG A 79 -0.28 11.96 -0.01
CA ARG A 79 -1.12 12.70 -0.95
C ARG A 79 -2.55 12.85 -0.44
N SER A 80 -3.13 11.82 0.17
CA SER A 80 -4.49 11.90 0.74
C SER A 80 -4.54 12.86 1.94
N ARG A 81 -3.53 12.84 2.82
CA ARG A 81 -3.40 13.80 3.93
C ARG A 81 -3.21 15.23 3.45
N SER A 82 -2.38 15.43 2.42
CA SER A 82 -2.20 16.75 1.80
C SER A 82 -3.50 17.27 1.18
N ARG A 83 -4.27 16.39 0.52
CA ARG A 83 -5.61 16.72 0.00
C ARG A 83 -6.56 17.09 1.13
N TRP A 84 -6.60 16.31 2.20
CA TRP A 84 -7.40 16.59 3.39
C TRP A 84 -7.09 17.96 3.99
N LEU A 85 -5.80 18.29 4.19
CA LEU A 85 -5.39 19.59 4.71
C LEU A 85 -5.80 20.77 3.80
N LYS A 86 -5.83 20.55 2.48
CA LYS A 86 -6.23 21.57 1.51
C LYS A 86 -7.74 21.77 1.46
N GLU A 87 -8.52 20.69 1.53
CA GLU A 87 -9.98 20.74 1.44
C GLU A 87 -10.65 21.08 2.78
N GLY A 88 -9.96 20.84 3.90
CA GLY A 88 -10.38 21.25 5.24
C GLY A 88 -11.65 20.54 5.73
N ASP A 89 -12.27 21.12 6.76
CA ASP A 89 -13.59 20.74 7.30
C ASP A 89 -14.73 21.49 6.60
N ALA A 90 -14.46 22.07 5.43
CA ALA A 90 -15.54 22.45 4.55
C ALA A 90 -16.33 21.16 4.26
N ASN A 91 -17.66 21.22 4.35
CA ASN A 91 -18.64 20.13 4.13
C ASN A 91 -18.57 19.57 2.68
N THR A 92 -17.38 19.14 2.29
CA THR A 92 -17.02 18.66 0.98
C THR A 92 -17.39 17.20 0.89
N SER A 93 -17.74 16.73 -0.30
CA SER A 93 -18.03 15.32 -0.55
C SER A 93 -16.86 14.41 -0.10
N PHE A 94 -15.62 14.91 -0.15
CA PHE A 94 -14.43 14.22 0.35
C PHE A 94 -14.41 14.03 1.87
N PHE A 95 -14.85 15.03 2.65
CA PHE A 95 -15.00 14.90 4.11
C PHE A 95 -15.96 13.75 4.46
N HIS A 96 -17.16 13.76 3.87
CA HIS A 96 -18.15 12.70 4.10
C HIS A 96 -17.67 11.32 3.61
N ALA A 97 -17.00 11.24 2.46
CA ALA A 97 -16.44 9.99 1.94
C ALA A 97 -15.34 9.42 2.86
N SER A 98 -14.48 10.28 3.40
CA SER A 98 -13.40 9.88 4.33
C SER A 98 -13.92 9.45 5.69
N ILE A 99 -14.97 10.09 6.22
CA ILE A 99 -15.63 9.64 7.45
C ILE A 99 -16.32 8.30 7.23
N LYS A 100 -17.05 8.12 6.12
CA LYS A 100 -17.70 6.85 5.77
C LYS A 100 -16.71 5.69 5.64
N SER A 101 -15.58 5.88 4.97
CA SER A 101 -14.55 4.82 4.81
C SER A 101 -13.89 4.45 6.15
N ARG A 102 -13.69 5.44 7.02
CA ARG A 102 -13.13 5.25 8.36
C ARG A 102 -14.10 4.57 9.32
N ASP A 103 -15.41 4.77 9.15
CA ASP A 103 -16.44 4.10 9.93
C ASP A 103 -16.67 2.65 9.49
N GLY A 104 -16.59 2.36 8.18
CA GLY A 104 -16.62 0.98 7.66
C GLY A 104 -15.45 0.10 8.17
N SER A 105 -14.29 0.70 8.44
CA SER A 105 -13.12 -0.01 9.00
C SER A 105 -13.29 -0.43 10.46
N LYS A 106 -14.20 0.19 11.23
CA LYS A 106 -14.53 -0.23 12.60
C LYS A 106 -15.32 -1.54 12.65
N THR A 107 -15.90 -1.96 11.52
CA THR A 107 -16.61 -3.23 11.40
C THR A 107 -15.66 -4.43 11.36
N CYS A 108 -14.44 -4.30 10.84
CA CYS A 108 -13.48 -5.41 10.78
C CYS A 108 -12.99 -5.84 12.18
N LEU A 109 -12.76 -4.89 13.10
CA LEU A 109 -12.47 -5.19 14.52
C LEU A 109 -13.65 -5.89 15.21
N ARG A 110 -14.89 -5.63 14.76
CA ARG A 110 -16.09 -6.31 15.24
C ARG A 110 -16.19 -7.74 14.70
N CYS A 111 -15.76 -7.99 13.46
CA CYS A 111 -15.64 -9.34 12.90
C CYS A 111 -14.57 -10.18 13.61
N VAL A 112 -13.38 -9.63 13.89
CA VAL A 112 -12.32 -10.35 14.61
C VAL A 112 -12.73 -10.67 16.05
N ARG A 113 -13.39 -9.73 16.76
CA ARG A 113 -13.95 -10.01 18.09
C ARG A 113 -15.11 -11.01 18.05
N ARG A 114 -15.97 -10.96 17.03
CA ARG A 114 -17.10 -11.89 16.89
C ARG A 114 -16.61 -13.31 16.55
N LEU A 115 -15.58 -13.46 15.71
CA LEU A 115 -14.96 -14.76 15.43
C LEU A 115 -14.24 -15.33 16.67
N SER A 116 -13.47 -14.49 17.39
CA SER A 116 -12.80 -14.88 18.64
C SER A 116 -13.79 -15.23 19.76
N ASN A 117 -14.94 -14.58 19.85
CA ASN A 117 -15.96 -14.89 20.88
C ASN A 117 -16.82 -16.10 20.47
N SER A 118 -16.98 -16.36 19.17
CA SER A 118 -17.66 -17.56 18.67
C SER A 118 -16.82 -18.83 18.91
N LEU A 119 -15.49 -18.75 18.86
CA LEU A 119 -14.59 -19.87 19.19
C LEU A 119 -14.47 -20.11 20.71
N ARG A 120 -14.71 -19.09 21.53
CA ARG A 120 -14.54 -19.17 23.00
C ARG A 120 -15.79 -19.67 23.75
N ASN A 121 -16.96 -19.59 23.11
CA ASN A 121 -18.25 -19.96 23.71
C ASN A 121 -18.87 -21.22 23.06
N ALA A 122 -18.07 -22.05 22.38
CA ALA A 122 -18.55 -23.34 21.90
C ALA A 122 -18.88 -24.25 23.11
N PRO A 123 -20.13 -24.73 23.28
CA PRO A 123 -20.50 -25.55 24.42
C PRO A 123 -19.77 -26.90 24.35
N LEU A 124 -18.89 -27.14 25.32
CA LEU A 124 -18.38 -28.48 25.60
C LEU A 124 -19.50 -29.29 26.26
N SER A 125 -20.35 -29.91 25.45
CA SER A 125 -21.14 -31.06 25.90
C SER A 125 -21.54 -31.94 24.72
N LEU A 126 -20.88 -33.10 24.61
CA LEU A 126 -21.49 -34.42 24.83
C LEU A 126 -20.61 -35.50 24.19
N GLY A 127 -20.02 -36.31 25.06
CA GLY A 127 -19.24 -37.47 24.68
C GLY A 127 -18.88 -38.33 25.88
N SER A 128 -19.86 -38.61 26.75
CA SER A 128 -19.79 -39.74 27.67
C SER A 128 -19.76 -41.03 26.84
N ILE A 129 -18.58 -41.64 26.69
CA ILE A 129 -18.40 -43.05 26.35
C ILE A 129 -17.30 -43.53 27.31
N ALA A 130 -17.69 -43.92 28.51
CA ALA A 130 -18.02 -45.30 28.91
C ALA A 130 -16.76 -46.04 29.42
N LEU A 131 -16.78 -46.29 30.73
CA LEU A 131 -15.95 -47.25 31.46
C LEU A 131 -15.88 -48.60 30.72
N ARG A 132 -14.67 -49.03 30.36
CA ARG A 132 -14.15 -50.38 30.60
C ARG A 132 -12.64 -50.39 30.48
#